data_AF-A0A6I2GMF0-F1
#
_entry.id   AF-A0A6I2GMF0-F1
#
_cell.length_a   1.000
_cell.length_b   1.000
_cell.length_c   1.000
_cell.angle_alpha   90.00
_cell.angle_beta   90.00
_cell.angle_gamma   90.00
#
_symmetry.space_group_name_H-M   'P 1'
#
loop_
_entity.id
_entity.type
_entity.pdbx_description
1 polymer ?
#
loop_
_entity_poly.entity_id
_entity_poly.type
_entity_poly.pdbx_seq_one_letter_code
_entity_poly.pdbx_strand_id
1 'polypeptide(L)'
;MKKTLQKLVVTALTTNLLLVAIPTTAVWAQDGEESTEEVAETATEEEVSEEETTEETTEETTEEEVATEGHALKDVLVEATAENLALLDAFADYQKVIEQFSIQDLNVSDVVGSSFAEVVDNFDAQVEPEVFDLSETEKYLSYTYEIDEISSVTEENKAAELILYFSDDTLLYVGIATLDMELYPEDVLSEEEIETWIADQVDIQTVADRQTRIMGLSEMVFDGIPYHMVFLPTITAENEVFGDFMIISEGAVFDSYPLGIEEAIESPQTTMLSLFSDFFGFGAETEETPVEEESVEEETTEESEE
;
A
#
# COMPACT_ATOMS: atom_id res chain seq x y z
N MET A 1 13.28 -25.87 26.51
CA MET A 1 13.77 -24.51 26.80
C MET A 1 12.69 -23.57 26.33
N LYS A 2 12.03 -22.86 27.24
CA LYS A 2 11.01 -21.85 26.88
C LYS A 2 11.77 -20.62 26.42
N LYS A 3 11.73 -20.29 25.12
CA LYS A 3 12.25 -19.02 24.61
C LYS A 3 11.21 -17.96 24.98
N THR A 4 11.63 -17.03 25.82
CA THR A 4 10.88 -15.81 26.12
C THR A 4 11.25 -14.83 25.01
N LEU A 5 10.40 -14.65 23.99
CA LEU A 5 10.52 -13.48 23.12
C LEU A 5 9.97 -12.27 23.86
N GLN A 6 10.71 -11.16 23.81
CA GLN A 6 10.41 -9.92 24.52
C GLN A 6 9.30 -9.16 23.79
N LYS A 7 8.38 -8.59 24.58
CA LYS A 7 7.42 -7.58 24.15
C LYS A 7 8.17 -6.36 23.62
N LEU A 8 8.05 -6.06 22.33
CA LEU A 8 8.64 -4.87 21.72
C LEU A 8 7.58 -3.75 21.76
N VAL A 9 7.90 -2.65 22.42
CA VAL A 9 7.07 -1.44 22.47
C VAL A 9 7.87 -0.36 21.75
N VAL A 10 7.38 0.13 20.62
CA VAL A 10 8.03 1.20 19.85
C VAL A 10 7.11 2.40 19.84
N THR A 11 7.54 3.48 20.49
CA THR A 11 6.85 4.78 20.49
C THR A 11 7.50 5.65 19.42
N ALA A 12 6.77 6.03 18.37
CA ALA A 12 7.27 6.94 17.35
C ALA A 12 7.50 8.33 17.97
N LEU A 13 8.76 8.78 17.97
CA LEU A 13 9.15 10.08 18.49
C LEU A 13 9.32 11.02 17.30
N THR A 14 8.42 11.99 17.14
CA THR A 14 8.58 13.08 16.16
C THR A 14 9.96 13.72 16.30
N THR A 15 10.80 13.77 15.25
CA THR A 15 11.60 14.95 14.79
C THR A 15 12.82 14.61 13.88
N ASN A 16 12.91 15.35 12.76
CA ASN A 16 14.06 15.73 11.91
C ASN A 16 14.78 14.66 11.05
N LEU A 17 14.40 14.66 9.77
CA LEU A 17 15.08 13.99 8.66
C LEU A 17 16.47 14.60 8.40
N LEU A 18 17.52 13.78 8.45
CA LEU A 18 18.84 14.07 7.90
C LEU A 18 19.37 12.78 7.26
N LEU A 19 19.05 12.55 5.97
CA LEU A 19 19.51 11.38 5.24
C LEU A 19 20.92 11.58 4.67
N VAL A 20 21.77 10.56 4.81
CA VAL A 20 23.11 10.44 4.22
C VAL A 20 23.11 9.21 3.30
N ALA A 21 23.54 9.39 2.05
CA ALA A 21 23.58 8.33 1.03
C ALA A 21 24.87 7.49 1.08
N ILE A 22 24.76 6.21 0.66
CA ILE A 22 25.87 5.37 0.20
C ILE A 22 25.43 4.68 -1.11
N PRO A 23 26.27 4.60 -2.17
CA PRO A 23 25.86 4.18 -3.50
C PRO A 23 26.21 2.72 -3.79
N THR A 24 25.47 2.06 -4.69
CA THR A 24 26.04 0.93 -5.43
C THR A 24 25.50 0.77 -6.86
N THR A 25 26.35 0.11 -7.63
CA THR A 25 26.52 0.08 -9.08
C THR A 25 25.82 -1.09 -9.80
N ALA A 26 25.52 -0.84 -11.07
CA ALA A 26 25.83 -1.67 -12.26
C ALA A 26 24.96 -2.90 -12.68
N VAL A 27 24.23 -2.66 -13.78
CA VAL A 27 24.26 -3.29 -15.13
C VAL A 27 23.99 -4.80 -15.34
N TRP A 28 23.07 -5.03 -16.30
CA TRP A 28 23.02 -6.00 -17.44
C TRP A 28 21.80 -6.94 -17.43
N ALA A 29 20.81 -6.63 -18.28
CA ALA A 29 19.84 -7.60 -18.79
C ALA A 29 20.09 -7.83 -20.29
N GLN A 30 19.93 -9.08 -20.70
CA GLN A 30 20.31 -9.67 -21.97
C GLN A 30 19.03 -9.95 -22.79
N ASP A 31 18.95 -9.48 -24.03
CA ASP A 31 18.04 -9.98 -25.08
C ASP A 31 18.19 -11.52 -25.19
N GLY A 32 17.21 -12.35 -25.52
CA GLY A 32 16.04 -12.19 -26.37
C GLY A 32 16.01 -13.35 -27.39
N GLU A 33 14.79 -13.77 -27.77
CA GLU A 33 14.37 -14.61 -28.91
C GLU A 33 14.14 -16.14 -28.79
N GLU A 34 12.83 -16.45 -28.84
CA GLU A 34 12.08 -17.38 -29.72
C GLU A 34 12.42 -18.89 -29.87
N SER A 35 11.37 -19.72 -29.73
CA SER A 35 11.00 -20.75 -30.71
C SER A 35 9.55 -21.23 -30.52
N THR A 36 8.88 -21.46 -31.64
CA THR A 36 7.46 -21.76 -31.90
C THR A 36 7.13 -23.26 -32.04
N GLU A 37 5.81 -23.50 -32.28
CA GLU A 37 5.08 -24.69 -32.78
C GLU A 37 4.51 -25.67 -31.73
N GLU A 38 3.35 -26.30 -31.85
CA GLU A 38 2.06 -26.17 -32.58
C GLU A 38 1.21 -27.39 -32.10
N VAL A 39 -0.12 -27.36 -32.27
CA VAL A 39 -1.03 -28.49 -32.60
C VAL A 39 -2.20 -28.80 -31.64
N ALA A 40 -3.39 -28.71 -32.27
CA ALA A 40 -4.63 -29.50 -32.18
C ALA A 40 -5.82 -29.02 -31.34
N GLU A 41 -6.80 -28.50 -32.10
CA GLU A 41 -8.24 -28.47 -31.86
C GLU A 41 -8.84 -29.85 -31.60
N THR A 42 -9.90 -29.92 -30.78
CA THR A 42 -11.13 -30.66 -31.14
C THR A 42 -12.35 -30.05 -30.44
N ALA A 43 -13.36 -29.74 -31.24
CA ALA A 43 -14.71 -29.37 -30.82
C ALA A 43 -15.58 -30.61 -30.56
N THR A 44 -16.59 -30.49 -29.71
CA THR A 44 -17.78 -31.36 -29.73
C THR A 44 -18.97 -30.62 -29.12
N GLU A 45 -19.95 -30.30 -29.97
CA GLU A 45 -21.33 -29.94 -29.63
C GLU A 45 -22.18 -31.22 -29.62
N GLU A 46 -23.20 -31.29 -28.75
CA GLU A 46 -24.49 -32.03 -28.82
C GLU A 46 -25.20 -31.77 -27.48
N GLU A 47 -26.50 -31.58 -27.30
CA GLU A 47 -27.71 -31.37 -28.10
C GLU A 47 -28.80 -30.86 -27.11
N VAL A 48 -29.85 -30.29 -27.68
CA VAL A 48 -31.05 -29.70 -27.08
C VAL A 48 -31.96 -30.74 -26.41
N SER A 49 -32.63 -30.37 -25.31
CA SER A 49 -33.99 -30.87 -25.05
C SER A 49 -34.87 -29.82 -24.36
N GLU A 50 -35.92 -29.42 -25.06
CA GLU A 50 -37.05 -28.65 -24.56
C GLU A 50 -37.98 -29.55 -23.73
N GLU A 51 -38.42 -29.10 -22.55
CA GLU A 51 -39.69 -29.55 -21.98
C GLU A 51 -40.39 -28.34 -21.31
N GLU A 52 -41.50 -27.92 -21.91
CA GLU A 52 -42.44 -26.98 -21.30
C GLU A 52 -43.24 -27.70 -20.20
N THR A 53 -43.18 -27.19 -18.98
CA THR A 53 -44.27 -27.37 -18.00
C THR A 53 -44.56 -26.06 -17.31
N THR A 54 -45.80 -25.60 -17.50
CA THR A 54 -46.44 -24.45 -16.90
C THR A 54 -46.96 -24.80 -15.51
N GLU A 55 -46.47 -24.15 -14.46
CA GLU A 55 -47.22 -23.94 -13.22
C GLU A 55 -46.90 -22.56 -12.64
N GLU A 56 -47.97 -21.82 -12.31
CA GLU A 56 -47.96 -20.51 -11.66
C GLU A 56 -47.14 -20.55 -10.37
N THR A 57 -46.16 -19.65 -10.22
CA THR A 57 -45.61 -19.32 -8.90
C THR A 57 -45.37 -17.82 -8.84
N THR A 58 -46.13 -17.21 -7.95
CA THR A 58 -45.94 -15.93 -7.24
C THR A 58 -44.78 -15.04 -7.72
N GLU A 59 -45.11 -13.85 -8.21
CA GLU A 59 -44.18 -12.72 -8.32
C GLU A 59 -43.66 -12.36 -6.92
N GLU A 60 -42.57 -13.00 -6.49
CA GLU A 60 -41.63 -12.34 -5.60
C GLU A 60 -40.92 -11.29 -6.44
N THR A 61 -41.16 -10.04 -6.08
CA THR A 61 -40.27 -8.94 -6.43
C THR A 61 -38.97 -9.24 -5.68
N THR A 62 -38.08 -10.00 -6.31
CA THR A 62 -36.67 -10.00 -5.95
C THR A 62 -36.24 -8.56 -6.18
N GLU A 63 -36.14 -7.80 -5.10
CA GLU A 63 -35.23 -6.68 -5.06
C GLU A 63 -33.90 -7.25 -5.56
N GLU A 64 -33.50 -6.87 -6.77
CA GLU A 64 -32.09 -6.94 -7.13
C GLU A 64 -31.39 -6.18 -6.01
N GLU A 65 -30.82 -6.92 -5.05
CA GLU A 65 -29.58 -6.47 -4.43
C GLU A 65 -28.68 -6.21 -5.63
N VAL A 66 -28.61 -4.94 -6.02
CA VAL A 66 -27.44 -4.40 -6.66
C VAL A 66 -26.34 -4.74 -5.66
N ALA A 67 -25.65 -5.85 -5.90
CA ALA A 67 -24.37 -6.09 -5.28
C ALA A 67 -23.55 -4.86 -5.64
N THR A 68 -23.48 -3.91 -4.72
CA THR A 68 -22.38 -2.96 -4.70
C THR A 68 -21.16 -3.86 -4.66
N GLU A 69 -20.51 -4.03 -5.81
CA GLU A 69 -19.21 -4.69 -5.89
C GLU A 69 -18.31 -3.92 -4.92
N GLY A 70 -18.26 -4.38 -3.67
CA GLY A 70 -17.55 -3.65 -2.65
C GLY A 70 -16.08 -3.62 -2.99
N HIS A 71 -15.39 -2.58 -2.52
CA HIS A 71 -13.97 -2.33 -2.73
C HIS A 71 -13.11 -3.60 -2.66
N ALA A 72 -12.10 -3.70 -3.54
CA ALA A 72 -11.26 -4.90 -3.68
C ALA A 72 -10.57 -5.34 -2.37
N LEU A 73 -10.35 -4.40 -1.44
CA LEU A 73 -9.70 -4.65 -0.15
C LEU A 73 -10.67 -4.76 1.04
N LYS A 74 -12.00 -4.69 0.84
CA LYS A 74 -12.99 -4.65 1.93
C LYS A 74 -12.90 -5.85 2.88
N ASP A 75 -12.52 -7.01 2.34
CA ASP A 75 -12.45 -8.26 3.09
C ASP A 75 -11.06 -8.48 3.73
N VAL A 76 -10.06 -7.68 3.32
CA VAL A 76 -8.68 -7.73 3.85
C VAL A 76 -8.59 -7.01 5.20
N LEU A 77 -9.23 -5.84 5.31
CA LEU A 77 -9.23 -5.04 6.55
C LEU A 77 -10.59 -5.10 7.25
N VAL A 78 -10.67 -5.95 8.26
CA VAL A 78 -11.84 -6.19 9.11
C VAL A 78 -11.43 -6.09 10.58
N GLU A 79 -12.41 -6.12 11.50
CA GLU A 79 -12.15 -6.03 12.94
C GLU A 79 -11.12 -7.07 13.42
N ALA A 80 -11.14 -8.28 12.83
CA ALA A 80 -10.21 -9.35 13.15
C ALA A 80 -8.77 -9.10 12.67
N THR A 81 -8.55 -8.26 11.65
CA THR A 81 -7.23 -8.02 11.04
C THR A 81 -6.64 -6.65 11.38
N ALA A 82 -7.47 -5.66 11.72
CA ALA A 82 -7.01 -4.31 12.04
C ALA A 82 -6.36 -4.19 13.43
N GLU A 83 -6.93 -4.87 14.44
CA GLU A 83 -6.64 -4.74 15.89
C GLU A 83 -6.71 -3.32 16.50
N ASN A 84 -6.69 -2.28 15.67
CA ASN A 84 -6.85 -0.87 16.01
C ASN A 84 -8.21 -0.37 15.46
N LEU A 85 -9.14 -0.02 16.34
CA LEU A 85 -10.47 0.45 15.89
C LEU A 85 -10.40 1.80 15.15
N ALA A 86 -9.39 2.64 15.42
CA ALA A 86 -9.20 3.89 14.68
C ALA A 86 -8.89 3.60 13.21
N LEU A 87 -8.20 2.48 12.92
CA LEU A 87 -7.93 2.06 11.55
C LEU A 87 -9.20 1.62 10.83
N LEU A 88 -10.18 1.04 11.55
CA LEU A 88 -11.49 0.71 10.98
C LEU A 88 -12.31 1.97 10.68
N ASP A 89 -12.25 2.98 11.57
CA ASP A 89 -12.91 4.27 11.33
C ASP A 89 -12.29 5.00 10.13
N ALA A 90 -10.96 5.01 10.03
CA ALA A 90 -10.22 5.51 8.88
C ALA A 90 -10.58 4.73 7.61
N PHE A 91 -10.76 3.40 7.71
CA PHE A 91 -11.12 2.55 6.57
C PHE A 91 -12.54 2.81 6.06
N ALA A 92 -13.48 3.15 6.93
CA ALA A 92 -14.82 3.56 6.49
C ALA A 92 -14.76 4.83 5.64
N ASP A 93 -13.93 5.80 6.03
CA ASP A 93 -13.74 7.05 5.29
C ASP A 93 -12.90 6.86 4.02
N TYR A 94 -11.88 5.99 4.05
CA TYR A 94 -11.14 5.56 2.86
C TYR A 94 -12.08 4.98 1.79
N GLN A 95 -13.00 4.09 2.16
CA GLN A 95 -13.97 3.52 1.20
C GLN A 95 -14.86 4.60 0.59
N LYS A 96 -15.32 5.57 1.39
CA LYS A 96 -16.07 6.72 0.86
C LYS A 96 -15.26 7.51 -0.16
N VAL A 97 -13.96 7.71 0.08
CA VAL A 97 -13.09 8.46 -0.84
C VAL A 97 -13.01 7.73 -2.18
N ILE A 98 -12.71 6.43 -2.17
CA ILE A 98 -12.59 5.63 -3.40
C ILE A 98 -13.92 5.54 -4.16
N GLU A 99 -15.05 5.55 -3.46
CA GLU A 99 -16.39 5.54 -4.08
C GLU A 99 -16.82 6.91 -4.65
N GLN A 100 -16.39 8.01 -4.05
CA GLN A 100 -16.89 9.36 -4.35
C GLN A 100 -15.98 10.17 -5.26
N PHE A 101 -14.66 9.93 -5.21
CA PHE A 101 -13.66 10.75 -5.89
C PHE A 101 -12.86 9.92 -6.89
N SER A 102 -12.35 10.57 -7.93
CA SER A 102 -11.52 9.94 -8.94
C SER A 102 -10.05 10.16 -8.62
N ILE A 103 -9.28 9.08 -8.53
CA ILE A 103 -7.81 9.14 -8.47
C ILE A 103 -7.29 9.36 -9.90
N GLN A 104 -6.40 10.32 -10.09
CA GLN A 104 -5.74 10.59 -11.37
C GLN A 104 -4.84 9.41 -11.75
N ASP A 105 -4.98 8.98 -13.00
CA ASP A 105 -4.06 8.02 -13.59
C ASP A 105 -2.71 8.70 -13.89
N LEU A 106 -1.66 8.13 -13.33
CA LEU A 106 -0.30 8.64 -13.41
C LEU A 106 0.34 8.55 -14.81
N ASN A 107 -0.16 7.67 -15.69
CA ASN A 107 0.39 7.46 -17.03
C ASN A 107 -0.42 8.16 -18.14
N VAL A 108 -1.52 8.83 -17.78
CA VAL A 108 -2.43 9.48 -18.73
C VAL A 108 -2.28 10.99 -18.66
N SER A 109 -2.15 11.63 -19.83
CA SER A 109 -1.92 13.07 -19.94
C SER A 109 -3.17 13.94 -19.70
N ASP A 110 -4.35 13.33 -19.72
CA ASP A 110 -5.61 14.04 -19.46
C ASP A 110 -5.84 14.09 -17.94
N VAL A 111 -6.11 15.30 -17.44
CA VAL A 111 -6.47 15.52 -16.03
C VAL A 111 -7.94 15.11 -15.83
N VAL A 112 -8.15 14.00 -15.13
CA VAL A 112 -9.47 13.40 -14.85
C VAL A 112 -9.69 13.18 -13.35
N GLY A 113 -8.64 13.27 -12.52
CA GLY A 113 -8.75 13.14 -11.07
C GLY A 113 -9.54 14.27 -10.41
N SER A 114 -10.12 13.97 -9.24
CA SER A 114 -10.83 14.95 -8.42
C SER A 114 -9.89 16.04 -7.91
N SER A 115 -10.39 17.28 -7.89
CA SER A 115 -9.58 18.44 -7.46
C SER A 115 -9.52 18.58 -5.94
N PHE A 116 -8.53 19.32 -5.42
CA PHE A 116 -8.44 19.59 -3.99
C PHE A 116 -9.70 20.28 -3.45
N ALA A 117 -10.19 21.29 -4.18
CA ALA A 117 -11.39 22.04 -3.80
C ALA A 117 -12.65 21.15 -3.82
N GLU A 118 -12.77 20.25 -4.80
CA GLU A 118 -13.87 19.30 -4.87
C GLU A 118 -13.90 18.36 -3.66
N VAL A 119 -12.75 17.80 -3.27
CA VAL A 119 -12.66 16.92 -2.11
C VAL A 119 -13.02 17.68 -0.83
N VAL A 120 -12.42 18.85 -0.59
CA VAL A 120 -12.69 19.65 0.62
C VAL A 120 -14.16 20.08 0.72
N ASP A 121 -14.81 20.42 -0.40
CA ASP A 121 -16.19 20.91 -0.39
C ASP A 121 -17.23 19.78 -0.26
N ASN A 122 -16.89 18.54 -0.61
CA ASN A 122 -17.87 17.45 -0.72
C ASN A 122 -17.58 16.22 0.16
N PHE A 123 -16.38 16.07 0.71
CA PHE A 123 -16.05 14.91 1.53
C PHE A 123 -16.60 15.06 2.95
N ASP A 124 -17.63 14.27 3.26
CA ASP A 124 -18.23 14.18 4.60
C ASP A 124 -17.46 13.15 5.46
N ALA A 125 -16.26 13.57 5.88
CA ALA A 125 -15.39 12.80 6.76
C ALA A 125 -15.90 12.83 8.22
N GLN A 126 -15.55 11.80 8.98
CA GLN A 126 -15.88 11.69 10.40
C GLN A 126 -15.08 12.68 11.27
N VAL A 127 -13.88 13.07 10.79
CA VAL A 127 -12.99 14.02 11.44
C VAL A 127 -12.61 15.15 10.48
N GLU A 128 -12.21 16.29 11.02
CA GLU A 128 -11.75 17.43 10.22
C GLU A 128 -10.31 17.18 9.72
N PRO A 129 -9.97 17.56 8.48
CA PRO A 129 -8.62 17.42 7.98
C PRO A 129 -7.68 18.51 8.51
N GLU A 130 -6.42 18.14 8.65
CA GLU A 130 -5.29 19.06 8.60
C GLU A 130 -4.80 19.19 7.14
N VAL A 131 -4.53 20.42 6.71
CA VAL A 131 -4.04 20.72 5.36
C VAL A 131 -2.55 21.02 5.41
N PHE A 132 -1.78 20.33 4.57
CA PHE A 132 -0.35 20.52 4.46
C PHE A 132 0.03 20.93 3.03
N ASP A 133 0.59 22.12 2.88
CA ASP A 133 1.19 22.58 1.63
C ASP A 133 2.67 22.13 1.59
N LEU A 134 3.00 21.21 0.68
CA LEU A 134 4.37 20.71 0.51
C LEU A 134 5.16 21.59 -0.47
N SER A 135 4.52 22.00 -1.56
CA SER A 135 5.10 22.85 -2.59
C SER A 135 4.02 23.75 -3.24
N GLU A 136 4.35 24.43 -4.33
CA GLU A 136 3.34 25.23 -5.08
C GLU A 136 2.29 24.33 -5.76
N THR A 137 2.64 23.08 -6.05
CA THR A 137 1.83 22.12 -6.80
C THR A 137 1.39 20.93 -5.96
N GLU A 138 2.05 20.64 -4.84
CA GLU A 138 1.78 19.44 -4.03
C GLU A 138 1.22 19.78 -2.65
N LYS A 139 0.20 19.02 -2.25
CA LYS A 139 -0.51 19.17 -0.98
C LYS A 139 -0.99 17.81 -0.48
N TYR A 140 -1.25 17.70 0.81
CA TYR A 140 -2.07 16.60 1.30
C TYR A 140 -3.05 17.04 2.38
N LEU A 141 -4.13 16.27 2.48
CA LEU A 141 -5.08 16.29 3.59
C LEU A 141 -4.76 15.11 4.50
N SER A 142 -4.60 15.36 5.79
CA SER A 142 -4.45 14.31 6.80
C SER A 142 -5.64 14.34 7.77
N TYR A 143 -6.23 13.17 7.98
CA TYR A 143 -7.34 12.95 8.89
C TYR A 143 -6.88 11.97 9.96
N THR A 144 -6.75 12.44 11.20
CA THR A 144 -6.32 11.62 12.33
C THR A 144 -7.51 11.14 13.12
N TYR A 145 -7.65 9.82 13.25
CA TYR A 145 -8.70 9.14 13.99
C TYR A 145 -8.13 8.69 15.32
N GLU A 146 -8.80 9.03 16.42
CA GLU A 146 -8.37 8.67 17.77
C GLU A 146 -9.50 7.99 18.56
N ILE A 147 -9.19 6.93 19.32
CA ILE A 147 -10.16 6.27 20.21
C ILE A 147 -10.06 6.85 21.63
N ASP A 148 -11.08 7.60 22.03
CA ASP A 148 -11.15 8.27 23.34
C ASP A 148 -11.54 7.35 24.53
N GLU A 149 -12.25 6.22 24.30
CA GLU A 149 -12.82 5.42 25.41
C GLU A 149 -11.98 4.21 25.85
N ILE A 150 -11.37 4.36 27.03
CA ILE A 150 -10.55 3.37 27.74
C ILE A 150 -11.42 2.25 28.33
N SER A 151 -11.31 1.03 27.79
CA SER A 151 -11.66 -0.19 28.54
C SER A 151 -10.41 -1.00 28.93
N SER A 152 -9.52 -0.35 29.66
CA SER A 152 -8.63 -1.00 30.63
C SER A 152 -7.65 -2.08 30.14
N VAL A 153 -6.98 -1.93 28.99
CA VAL A 153 -5.65 -2.53 28.76
C VAL A 153 -4.87 -1.62 27.79
N THR A 154 -3.70 -1.14 28.22
CA THR A 154 -2.63 -0.42 27.48
C THR A 154 -2.98 0.90 26.77
N GLU A 155 -2.11 1.92 26.92
CA GLU A 155 -2.31 3.28 26.41
C GLU A 155 -1.98 3.45 24.91
N GLU A 156 -1.66 2.35 24.21
CA GLU A 156 -1.01 2.32 22.90
C GLU A 156 -1.88 1.45 21.96
N ASN A 157 -2.02 1.84 20.68
CA ASN A 157 -3.05 1.43 19.68
C ASN A 157 -4.28 2.34 19.65
N LYS A 158 -4.11 3.65 19.49
CA LYS A 158 -5.26 4.59 19.53
C LYS A 158 -5.43 5.45 18.30
N ALA A 159 -4.42 5.54 17.45
CA ALA A 159 -4.47 6.45 16.32
C ALA A 159 -4.27 5.74 14.98
N ALA A 160 -5.02 6.18 13.99
CA ALA A 160 -4.79 5.88 12.59
C ALA A 160 -4.94 7.17 11.79
N GLU A 161 -4.33 7.19 10.61
CA GLU A 161 -4.36 8.32 9.71
C GLU A 161 -4.94 7.90 8.37
N LEU A 162 -5.75 8.76 7.77
CA LEU A 162 -6.09 8.76 6.34
C LEU A 162 -5.38 9.95 5.69
N ILE A 163 -4.59 9.69 4.64
CA ILE A 163 -3.99 10.72 3.80
C ILE A 163 -4.62 10.71 2.41
N LEU A 164 -4.94 11.90 1.91
CA LEU A 164 -5.20 12.15 0.50
C LEU A 164 -4.12 13.08 -0.04
N TYR A 165 -3.35 12.61 -1.03
CA TYR A 165 -2.24 13.36 -1.62
C TYR A 165 -2.61 13.90 -3.00
N PHE A 166 -2.27 15.17 -3.22
CA PHE A 166 -2.59 15.91 -4.43
C PHE A 166 -1.31 16.45 -5.06
N SER A 167 -1.25 16.38 -6.39
CA SER A 167 -0.28 17.10 -7.21
C SER A 167 -0.99 17.75 -8.39
N ASP A 168 -0.54 18.97 -8.75
CA ASP A 168 -1.14 19.78 -9.82
C ASP A 168 -2.67 19.93 -9.70
N ASP A 169 -3.17 20.07 -8.47
CA ASP A 169 -4.60 20.16 -8.11
C ASP A 169 -5.43 18.90 -8.46
N THR A 170 -4.80 17.72 -8.44
CA THR A 170 -5.48 16.44 -8.70
C THR A 170 -5.12 15.40 -7.64
N LEU A 171 -6.10 14.62 -7.20
CA LEU A 171 -5.91 13.52 -6.26
C LEU A 171 -5.10 12.39 -6.92
N LEU A 172 -3.92 12.07 -6.38
CA LEU A 172 -3.05 11.00 -6.92
C LEU A 172 -3.01 9.76 -6.04
N TYR A 173 -3.24 9.91 -4.73
CA TYR A 173 -3.08 8.83 -3.77
C TYR A 173 -4.02 8.97 -2.59
N VAL A 174 -4.50 7.83 -2.12
CA VAL A 174 -5.30 7.69 -0.91
C VAL A 174 -4.70 6.55 -0.09
N GLY A 175 -4.48 6.76 1.20
CA GLY A 175 -3.96 5.71 2.07
C GLY A 175 -4.39 5.85 3.52
N ILE A 176 -4.49 4.71 4.21
CA ILE A 176 -4.74 4.61 5.65
C ILE A 176 -3.65 3.80 6.34
N ALA A 177 -3.27 4.17 7.55
CA ALA A 177 -2.31 3.41 8.34
C ALA A 177 -2.50 3.64 9.83
N THR A 178 -2.18 2.63 10.62
CA THR A 178 -2.04 2.76 12.06
C THR A 178 -0.81 3.61 12.38
N LEU A 179 -0.93 4.53 13.34
CA LEU A 179 0.20 5.34 13.83
C LEU A 179 0.87 4.73 15.07
N ASP A 180 0.16 3.82 15.74
CA ASP A 180 0.66 3.08 16.88
C ASP A 180 0.60 1.58 16.61
N MET A 181 1.52 0.83 17.18
CA MET A 181 1.56 -0.61 16.98
C MET A 181 2.15 -1.37 18.17
N GLU A 182 1.42 -2.39 18.57
CA GLU A 182 1.91 -3.47 19.44
C GLU A 182 1.86 -4.78 18.69
N LEU A 183 3.00 -5.44 18.43
CA LEU A 183 3.04 -6.72 17.68
C LEU A 183 3.01 -7.93 18.59
N TYR A 184 2.18 -8.92 18.26
CA TYR A 184 2.20 -10.25 18.85
C TYR A 184 2.72 -11.29 17.85
N PRO A 185 3.53 -12.28 18.27
CA PRO A 185 4.13 -13.26 17.36
C PRO A 185 3.13 -14.06 16.51
N GLU A 186 1.91 -14.24 16.98
CA GLU A 186 0.81 -14.89 16.26
C GLU A 186 0.26 -14.09 15.06
N ASP A 187 0.50 -12.78 15.04
CA ASP A 187 -0.05 -11.84 14.05
C ASP A 187 0.89 -11.60 12.88
N VAL A 188 2.09 -12.19 12.93
CA VAL A 188 3.19 -11.90 12.01
C VAL A 188 3.33 -13.03 10.98
N LEU A 189 3.25 -12.67 9.70
CA LEU A 189 3.44 -13.60 8.58
C LEU A 189 4.91 -13.97 8.42
N SER A 190 5.22 -15.19 7.96
CA SER A 190 6.60 -15.48 7.57
C SER A 190 6.91 -14.84 6.23
N GLU A 191 8.12 -14.29 6.07
CA GLU A 191 8.61 -13.75 4.78
C GLU A 191 8.53 -14.78 3.64
N GLU A 192 8.85 -16.05 3.92
CA GLU A 192 8.72 -17.17 2.96
C GLU A 192 7.28 -17.35 2.43
N GLU A 193 6.27 -16.99 3.23
CA GLU A 193 4.86 -17.04 2.82
C GLU A 193 4.56 -15.92 1.80
N ILE A 194 5.09 -14.71 2.00
CA ILE A 194 4.96 -13.59 1.06
C ILE A 194 5.69 -13.89 -0.27
N GLU A 195 6.92 -14.39 -0.22
CA GLU A 195 7.66 -14.81 -1.41
C GLU A 195 6.88 -15.85 -2.23
N THR A 196 6.23 -16.80 -1.53
CA THR A 196 5.37 -17.80 -2.16
C THR A 196 4.13 -17.17 -2.77
N TRP A 197 3.47 -16.23 -2.08
CA TRP A 197 2.29 -15.54 -2.60
C TRP A 197 2.57 -14.74 -3.86
N ILE A 198 3.72 -14.07 -3.94
CA ILE A 198 4.19 -13.38 -5.14
C ILE A 198 4.43 -14.38 -6.27
N ALA A 199 5.16 -15.47 -5.99
CA ALA A 199 5.49 -16.48 -7.00
C ALA A 199 4.25 -17.17 -7.58
N ASP A 200 3.23 -17.41 -6.74
CA ASP A 200 1.99 -18.07 -7.12
C ASP A 200 0.89 -17.08 -7.59
N GLN A 201 1.15 -15.77 -7.55
CA GLN A 201 0.17 -14.71 -7.84
C GLN A 201 -1.14 -14.93 -7.08
N VAL A 202 -1.02 -15.12 -5.78
CA VAL A 202 -2.16 -15.41 -4.89
C VAL A 202 -3.18 -14.29 -4.97
N ASP A 203 -4.46 -14.65 -5.10
CA ASP A 203 -5.54 -13.69 -5.17
C ASP A 203 -5.80 -12.99 -3.82
N ILE A 204 -6.37 -11.79 -3.88
CA ILE A 204 -6.67 -10.96 -2.71
C ILE A 204 -7.63 -11.62 -1.73
N GLN A 205 -8.52 -12.51 -2.20
CA GLN A 205 -9.45 -13.22 -1.34
C GLN A 205 -8.71 -14.24 -0.47
N THR A 206 -7.69 -14.90 -1.00
CA THR A 206 -6.84 -15.82 -0.24
C THR A 206 -6.03 -15.06 0.82
N VAL A 207 -5.57 -13.84 0.52
CA VAL A 207 -4.94 -12.95 1.51
C VAL A 207 -5.94 -12.59 2.62
N ALA A 208 -7.17 -12.23 2.26
CA ALA A 208 -8.23 -11.94 3.23
C ALA A 208 -8.57 -13.16 4.12
N ASP A 209 -8.70 -14.34 3.51
CA ASP A 209 -9.01 -15.60 4.20
C ASP A 209 -7.90 -16.03 5.17
N ARG A 210 -6.66 -15.60 4.92
CA ARG A 210 -5.52 -15.81 5.82
C ARG A 210 -5.68 -15.05 7.15
N GLN A 211 -6.52 -14.01 7.18
CA GLN A 211 -6.77 -13.15 8.33
C GLN A 211 -5.49 -12.67 9.00
N THR A 212 -4.50 -12.28 8.20
CA THR A 212 -3.27 -11.67 8.72
C THR A 212 -3.56 -10.28 9.25
N ARG A 213 -2.73 -9.81 10.18
CA ARG A 213 -2.82 -8.43 10.64
C ARG A 213 -2.47 -7.46 9.52
N ILE A 214 -3.27 -6.40 9.42
CA ILE A 214 -3.12 -5.32 8.45
C ILE A 214 -2.91 -4.03 9.20
N MET A 215 -1.88 -3.29 8.82
CA MET A 215 -1.43 -2.07 9.48
C MET A 215 -1.69 -0.83 8.63
N GLY A 216 -1.87 -1.00 7.34
CA GLY A 216 -2.23 0.07 6.43
C GLY A 216 -2.63 -0.45 5.07
N LEU A 217 -3.34 0.39 4.33
CA LEU A 217 -3.77 0.17 2.97
C LEU A 217 -3.54 1.46 2.19
N SER A 218 -3.23 1.36 0.90
CA SER A 218 -3.27 2.53 0.03
C SER A 218 -3.56 2.17 -1.42
N GLU A 219 -3.88 3.18 -2.21
CA GLU A 219 -4.23 3.04 -3.62
C GLU A 219 -3.68 4.17 -4.49
N MET A 220 -3.26 3.79 -5.69
CA MET A 220 -2.97 4.66 -6.83
C MET A 220 -3.48 4.02 -8.12
N VAL A 221 -3.58 4.82 -9.18
CA VAL A 221 -3.96 4.33 -10.52
C VAL A 221 -2.83 4.60 -11.50
N PHE A 222 -2.44 3.56 -12.24
CA PHE A 222 -1.42 3.64 -13.28
C PHE A 222 -1.87 2.86 -14.52
N ASP A 223 -1.91 3.52 -15.67
CA ASP A 223 -2.32 2.95 -16.97
C ASP A 223 -3.73 2.31 -16.94
N GLY A 224 -4.64 2.95 -16.22
CA GLY A 224 -6.02 2.53 -15.99
C GLY A 224 -6.16 1.37 -14.98
N ILE A 225 -5.07 0.93 -14.38
CA ILE A 225 -5.05 -0.20 -13.43
C ILE A 225 -4.91 0.34 -12.01
N PRO A 226 -5.80 -0.03 -11.07
CA PRO A 226 -5.61 0.27 -9.66
C PRO A 226 -4.52 -0.63 -9.09
N TYR A 227 -3.60 -0.01 -8.35
CA TYR A 227 -2.59 -0.68 -7.56
C TYR A 227 -2.84 -0.39 -6.10
N HIS A 228 -2.87 -1.45 -5.31
CA HIS A 228 -3.06 -1.36 -3.88
C HIS A 228 -1.78 -1.74 -3.16
N MET A 229 -1.47 -1.06 -2.08
CA MET A 229 -0.43 -1.48 -1.16
C MET A 229 -1.05 -1.91 0.16
N VAL A 230 -0.65 -3.07 0.65
CA VAL A 230 -1.05 -3.61 1.93
C VAL A 230 0.17 -3.64 2.83
N PHE A 231 0.12 -2.88 3.91
CA PHE A 231 1.17 -2.85 4.92
C PHE A 231 0.85 -3.85 6.04
N LEU A 232 1.74 -4.81 6.28
CA LEU A 232 1.57 -5.88 7.27
C LEU A 232 2.90 -6.27 7.93
N PRO A 233 2.91 -6.91 9.11
CA PRO A 233 4.16 -7.32 9.74
C PRO A 233 4.61 -8.70 9.25
N THR A 234 5.90 -8.84 8.98
CA THR A 234 6.54 -10.13 8.62
C THR A 234 7.68 -10.51 9.56
N ILE A 235 8.05 -11.79 9.58
CA ILE A 235 9.14 -12.33 10.38
C ILE A 235 10.03 -13.26 9.55
N THR A 236 11.33 -13.09 9.70
CA THR A 236 12.34 -13.96 9.09
C THR A 236 12.52 -15.26 9.87
N ALA A 237 13.19 -16.24 9.28
CA ALA A 237 13.55 -17.49 9.97
C ALA A 237 14.43 -17.25 11.22
N GLU A 238 15.20 -16.16 11.23
CA GLU A 238 16.05 -15.71 12.33
C GLU A 238 15.26 -15.03 13.46
N ASN A 239 13.96 -14.83 13.30
CA ASN A 239 13.05 -14.10 14.21
C ASN A 239 13.29 -12.59 14.22
N GLU A 240 13.72 -12.02 13.09
CA GLU A 240 13.77 -10.58 12.89
C GLU A 240 12.44 -10.13 12.29
N VAL A 241 11.88 -9.04 12.80
CA VAL A 241 10.54 -8.54 12.43
C VAL A 241 10.69 -7.36 11.48
N PHE A 242 9.92 -7.40 10.40
CA PHE A 242 9.88 -6.41 9.34
C PHE A 242 8.45 -5.90 9.17
N GLY A 243 8.35 -4.71 8.61
CA GLY A 243 7.12 -4.20 8.03
C GLY A 243 7.17 -4.41 6.53
N ASP A 244 6.23 -5.18 5.99
CA ASP A 244 6.19 -5.54 4.57
C ASP A 244 5.08 -4.75 3.87
N PHE A 245 5.46 -4.15 2.74
CA PHE A 245 4.59 -3.34 1.90
C PHE A 245 4.29 -4.12 0.62
N MET A 246 3.24 -4.93 0.68
CA MET A 246 2.84 -5.83 -0.38
C MET A 246 2.01 -5.10 -1.44
N ILE A 247 2.42 -5.16 -2.70
CA ILE A 247 1.71 -4.58 -3.83
C ILE A 247 0.74 -5.62 -4.40
N ILE A 248 -0.51 -5.22 -4.56
CA ILE A 248 -1.55 -5.96 -5.27
C ILE A 248 -1.93 -5.20 -6.53
N SER A 249 -2.02 -5.93 -7.64
CA SER A 249 -2.49 -5.43 -8.92
C SER A 249 -3.40 -6.47 -9.56
N GLU A 250 -4.46 -6.02 -10.24
CA GLU A 250 -5.43 -6.91 -10.91
C GLU A 250 -6.00 -8.02 -10.01
N GLY A 251 -6.10 -7.74 -8.70
CA GLY A 251 -6.65 -8.66 -7.70
C GLY A 251 -5.69 -9.74 -7.20
N ALA A 252 -4.39 -9.68 -7.53
CA ALA A 252 -3.38 -10.64 -7.08
C ALA A 252 -2.15 -9.96 -6.48
N VAL A 253 -1.44 -10.68 -5.61
CA VAL A 253 -0.15 -10.25 -5.04
C VAL A 253 0.89 -10.20 -6.16
N PHE A 254 1.52 -9.04 -6.32
CA PHE A 254 2.43 -8.74 -7.42
C PHE A 254 3.88 -8.61 -6.96
N ASP A 255 4.13 -7.90 -5.86
CA ASP A 255 5.48 -7.61 -5.35
C ASP A 255 5.42 -7.28 -3.86
N SER A 256 6.55 -7.18 -3.17
CA SER A 256 6.61 -6.69 -1.79
C SER A 256 7.95 -6.05 -1.42
N TYR A 257 7.90 -5.12 -0.47
CA TYR A 257 9.06 -4.34 -0.02
C TYR A 257 9.19 -4.46 1.51
N PRO A 258 10.04 -5.36 2.03
CA PRO A 258 10.26 -5.47 3.46
C PRO A 258 11.20 -4.36 3.95
N LEU A 259 10.79 -3.65 5.01
CA LEU A 259 11.60 -2.67 5.72
C LEU A 259 11.71 -3.03 7.21
N GLY A 260 12.79 -2.59 7.85
CA GLY A 260 12.96 -2.82 9.29
C GLY A 260 11.75 -2.25 10.05
N ILE A 261 11.19 -3.00 11.00
CA ILE A 261 9.89 -2.65 11.59
C ILE A 261 9.86 -1.25 12.22
N GLU A 262 10.98 -0.80 12.81
CA GLU A 262 11.10 0.55 13.39
C GLU A 262 10.97 1.65 12.33
N GLU A 263 11.54 1.44 11.14
CA GLU A 263 11.46 2.37 10.02
C GLU A 263 10.07 2.35 9.38
N ALA A 264 9.51 1.15 9.19
CA ALA A 264 8.22 0.97 8.54
C ALA A 264 7.07 1.68 9.27
N ILE A 265 7.11 1.73 10.60
CA ILE A 265 6.06 2.33 11.43
C ILE A 265 6.30 3.80 11.78
N GLU A 266 7.50 4.34 11.56
CA GLU A 266 7.79 5.73 11.89
C GLU A 266 6.95 6.71 11.05
N SER A 267 6.71 6.36 9.78
CA SER A 267 5.91 7.17 8.85
C SER A 267 5.28 6.31 7.75
N PRO A 268 4.37 5.38 8.09
CA PRO A 268 3.89 4.35 7.16
C PRO A 268 3.25 4.91 5.89
N GLN A 269 2.50 6.03 5.99
CA GLN A 269 1.91 6.69 4.83
C GLN A 269 2.95 7.27 3.87
N THR A 270 3.94 8.00 4.41
CA THR A 270 5.03 8.55 3.62
C THR A 270 5.83 7.43 2.95
N THR A 271 6.06 6.34 3.66
CA THR A 271 6.75 5.15 3.12
C THR A 271 5.95 4.53 1.98
N MET A 272 4.65 4.29 2.13
CA MET A 272 3.79 3.76 1.05
C MET A 272 3.79 4.68 -0.18
N LEU A 273 3.64 5.99 0.02
CA LEU A 273 3.67 6.98 -1.05
C LEU A 273 5.03 6.96 -1.78
N SER A 274 6.14 6.92 -1.04
CA SER A 274 7.50 6.86 -1.60
C SER A 274 7.75 5.57 -2.38
N LEU A 275 7.29 4.42 -1.85
CA LEU A 275 7.45 3.14 -2.54
C LEU A 275 6.69 3.11 -3.85
N PHE A 276 5.47 3.66 -3.90
CA PHE A 276 4.75 3.81 -5.17
C PHE A 276 5.45 4.78 -6.14
N SER A 277 5.92 5.92 -5.63
CA SER A 277 6.71 6.90 -6.38
C SER A 277 7.92 6.24 -7.05
N ASP A 278 8.66 5.41 -6.30
CA ASP A 278 9.81 4.65 -6.80
C ASP A 278 9.39 3.56 -7.81
N PHE A 279 8.30 2.84 -7.52
CA PHE A 279 7.80 1.74 -8.35
C PHE A 279 7.33 2.22 -9.74
N PHE A 280 6.62 3.33 -9.81
CA PHE A 280 6.07 3.88 -11.06
C PHE A 280 6.96 4.97 -11.68
N GLY A 281 7.92 5.51 -10.94
CA GLY A 281 8.84 6.55 -11.40
C GLY A 281 8.20 7.93 -11.57
N PHE A 282 7.32 8.36 -10.65
CA PHE A 282 6.71 9.70 -10.65
C PHE A 282 6.90 10.38 -9.29
N GLY A 283 7.22 11.69 -9.28
CA GLY A 283 7.59 12.45 -8.06
C GLY A 283 8.91 11.94 -7.41
N ALA A 284 9.63 12.66 -6.55
CA ALA A 284 10.03 14.07 -6.57
C ALA A 284 11.43 14.19 -7.21
N GLU A 285 11.69 15.26 -7.99
CA GLU A 285 13.06 15.57 -8.46
C GLU A 285 13.96 15.83 -7.25
N THR A 286 14.90 14.92 -6.98
CA THR A 286 16.01 15.21 -6.07
C THR A 286 16.94 16.18 -6.80
N GLU A 287 17.07 17.43 -6.33
CA GLU A 287 18.10 18.35 -6.83
C GLU A 287 19.48 17.68 -6.69
N GLU A 288 20.08 17.27 -7.82
CA GLU A 288 21.49 16.89 -7.83
C GLU A 288 22.32 18.13 -7.48
N THR A 289 22.78 18.23 -6.25
CA THR A 289 23.86 19.17 -5.93
C THR A 289 25.05 18.83 -6.82
N PRO A 290 25.60 19.79 -7.60
CA PRO A 290 26.79 19.52 -8.39
C PRO A 290 27.91 19.19 -7.41
N VAL A 291 28.45 17.98 -7.50
CA VAL A 291 29.66 17.60 -6.77
C VAL A 291 30.75 18.60 -7.17
N GLU A 292 31.12 19.49 -6.25
CA GLU A 292 32.37 20.22 -6.38
C GLU A 292 33.48 19.17 -6.39
N GLU A 293 34.12 18.98 -7.55
CA GLU A 293 35.36 18.22 -7.64
C GLU A 293 36.37 18.89 -6.70
N GLU A 294 36.60 18.32 -5.53
CA GLU A 294 37.78 18.64 -4.73
C GLU A 294 39.00 18.32 -5.59
N SER A 295 39.65 19.38 -6.06
CA SER A 295 40.97 19.31 -6.68
C SER A 295 41.93 18.64 -5.70
N VAL A 296 42.30 17.41 -6.00
CA VAL A 296 43.41 16.71 -5.34
C VAL A 296 44.67 17.54 -5.57
N GLU A 297 45.13 18.24 -4.53
CA GLU A 297 46.49 18.76 -4.48
C GLU A 297 47.44 17.56 -4.44
N GLU A 298 48.12 17.29 -5.56
CA GLU A 298 49.25 16.36 -5.61
C GLU A 298 50.33 16.85 -4.64
N GLU A 299 50.46 16.18 -3.48
CA GLU A 299 51.68 16.25 -2.68
C GLU A 299 52.82 15.61 -3.49
N THR A 300 53.61 16.45 -4.15
CA THR A 300 54.90 16.06 -4.72
C THR A 300 55.83 15.64 -3.59
N THR A 301 56.05 14.34 -3.44
CA THR A 301 57.13 13.81 -2.61
C THR A 301 58.44 13.99 -3.38
N GLU A 302 59.25 15.00 -3.01
CA GLU A 302 60.64 15.09 -3.46
C GLU A 302 61.44 13.94 -2.83
N GLU A 303 61.78 12.96 -3.65
CA GLU A 303 62.76 11.94 -3.37
C GLU A 303 64.16 12.58 -3.45
N SER A 304 64.79 12.78 -2.29
CA SER A 304 66.19 13.18 -2.18
C SER A 304 67.10 11.95 -2.35
N GLU A 305 67.72 11.80 -3.51
CA GLU A 305 68.93 10.99 -3.70
C GLU A 305 70.20 11.87 -3.61
N GLU A 306 71.31 11.21 -3.27
CA GLU A 306 72.67 11.68 -2.88
C GLU A 306 73.30 12.88 -3.62
#